data_AF-A0A2V1DR36-F1
#
_entry.id   AF-A0A2V1DR36-F1
#
_cell.length_a   1.000
_cell.length_b   1.000
_cell.length_c   1.000
_cell.angle_alpha   90.00
_cell.angle_beta   90.00
_cell.angle_gamma   90.00
#
_symmetry.space_group_name_H-M   'P 1'
#
loop_
_entity.id
_entity.type
_entity.pdbx_description
1 polymer ?
#
loop_
_entity_poly.entity_id
_entity_poly.type
_entity_poly.pdbx_seq_one_letter_code
_entity_poly.pdbx_strand_id
1 'polypeptide(L)'
;MYMFLLLLPLFLSHPATAQNQCTGDKSIQGYCTILSSTDRTSSATNPPSQSQCENTCRSTLSDAGDWIVDFTGQPRDYIDKLSQSKCSFSVGRGEGEPLDYKFHMHNQDIVDIIDDVNQKYGGLHGGKVAAEGTMNCEGHLATWYVN
;
A
#
# COMPACT_ATOMS: atom_id res chain seq x y z
N MET A 1 -63.14 9.83 -18.14
CA MET A 1 -61.88 10.26 -18.75
C MET A 1 -61.00 10.87 -17.66
N TYR A 2 -60.14 10.08 -17.04
CA TYR A 2 -59.09 10.56 -16.12
C TYR A 2 -57.85 9.70 -16.39
N MET A 3 -56.85 10.30 -17.03
CA MET A 3 -55.56 9.69 -17.32
C MET A 3 -54.61 10.11 -16.19
N PHE A 4 -54.34 9.19 -15.26
CA PHE A 4 -53.35 9.36 -14.20
C PHE A 4 -51.96 9.14 -14.81
N LEU A 5 -51.22 10.23 -15.06
CA LEU A 5 -49.80 10.17 -15.43
C LEU A 5 -48.98 9.86 -14.18
N LEU A 6 -48.49 8.61 -14.07
CA LEU A 6 -47.49 8.21 -13.10
C LEU A 6 -46.10 8.67 -13.58
N LEU A 7 -45.60 9.76 -13.01
CA LEU A 7 -44.21 10.16 -13.11
C LEU A 7 -43.36 9.24 -12.22
N LEU A 8 -42.70 8.24 -12.82
CA LEU A 8 -41.65 7.47 -12.15
C LEU A 8 -40.39 8.34 -12.05
N PRO A 9 -39.83 8.58 -10.84
CA PRO A 9 -38.49 9.14 -10.73
C PRO A 9 -37.47 8.07 -11.14
N LEU A 10 -36.86 8.26 -12.30
CA LEU A 10 -35.62 7.57 -12.69
C LEU A 10 -34.51 8.02 -11.75
N PHE A 11 -34.28 7.25 -10.68
CA PHE A 11 -33.07 7.37 -9.89
C PHE A 11 -31.88 6.94 -10.76
N LEU A 12 -31.22 7.93 -11.36
CA LEU A 12 -29.89 7.78 -11.97
C LEU A 12 -28.90 7.46 -10.84
N SER A 13 -28.71 6.18 -10.57
CA SER A 13 -27.58 5.68 -9.78
C SER A 13 -26.31 6.01 -10.56
N HIS A 14 -25.70 7.16 -10.23
CA HIS A 14 -24.35 7.47 -10.68
C HIS A 14 -23.43 6.41 -10.06
N PRO A 15 -22.69 5.61 -10.86
CA PRO A 15 -21.66 4.77 -10.30
C PRO A 15 -20.61 5.71 -9.69
N ALA A 16 -20.57 5.78 -8.36
CA ALA A 16 -19.45 6.38 -7.66
C ALA A 16 -18.25 5.47 -7.92
N THR A 17 -17.46 5.79 -8.93
CA THR A 17 -16.12 5.22 -9.05
C THR A 17 -15.35 5.65 -7.81
N ALA A 18 -15.11 4.73 -6.88
CA ALA A 18 -14.22 4.96 -5.76
C ALA A 18 -12.87 5.43 -6.33
N GLN A 19 -12.46 6.65 -5.98
CA GLN A 19 -11.16 7.17 -6.40
C GLN A 19 -10.08 6.37 -5.69
N ASN A 20 -9.24 5.66 -6.46
CA ASN A 20 -8.07 4.97 -5.93
C ASN A 20 -7.07 6.00 -5.38
N GLN A 21 -7.05 6.14 -4.05
CA GLN A 21 -6.17 7.07 -3.32
C GLN A 21 -4.69 6.67 -3.36
N CYS A 22 -4.37 5.47 -3.84
CA CYS A 22 -3.02 4.95 -3.96
C CYS A 22 -2.42 5.15 -5.36
N THR A 23 -3.14 5.79 -6.29
CA THR A 23 -2.60 6.08 -7.63
C THR A 23 -1.36 6.97 -7.52
N GLY A 24 -1.39 8.01 -6.67
CA GLY A 24 -0.30 8.98 -6.57
C GLY A 24 0.01 9.66 -7.91
N ASP A 25 1.24 10.13 -8.06
CA ASP A 25 1.77 10.62 -9.34
C ASP A 25 2.77 9.60 -9.90
N LYS A 26 2.29 8.75 -10.82
CA LYS A 26 3.09 7.69 -11.45
C LYS A 26 4.23 8.21 -12.34
N SER A 27 4.32 9.54 -12.57
CA SER A 27 5.46 10.13 -13.27
C SER A 27 6.66 10.38 -12.35
N ILE A 28 6.45 10.34 -11.03
CA ILE A 28 7.53 10.45 -10.05
C ILE A 28 8.21 9.09 -9.91
N GLN A 29 9.45 9.01 -10.37
CA GLN A 29 10.30 7.87 -10.11
C GLN A 29 10.80 7.96 -8.66
N GLY A 30 10.31 7.06 -7.80
CA GLY A 30 10.86 6.89 -6.46
C GLY A 30 12.23 6.21 -6.46
N TYR A 31 12.69 5.78 -5.29
CA TYR A 31 14.01 5.16 -5.13
C TYR A 31 13.98 3.64 -5.18
N CYS A 32 12.77 3.06 -5.15
CA CYS A 32 12.56 1.63 -5.02
C CYS A 32 11.91 1.03 -6.26
N THR A 33 12.30 -0.21 -6.57
CA THR A 33 11.65 -1.04 -7.60
C THR A 33 11.10 -2.30 -6.95
N ILE A 34 9.79 -2.53 -7.07
CA ILE A 34 9.13 -3.74 -6.58
C ILE A 34 9.65 -4.94 -7.39
N LEU A 35 10.12 -5.98 -6.69
CA LEU A 35 10.65 -7.20 -7.30
C LEU A 35 9.69 -8.37 -7.19
N SER A 36 9.02 -8.51 -6.04
CA SER A 36 8.06 -9.58 -5.79
C SER A 36 6.93 -9.11 -4.88
N SER A 37 5.82 -9.84 -4.92
CA SER A 37 4.63 -9.59 -4.11
C SER A 37 3.92 -10.93 -3.92
N THR A 38 3.63 -11.27 -2.66
CA THR A 38 2.99 -12.51 -2.24
C THR A 38 1.84 -12.17 -1.31
N ASP A 39 0.67 -12.72 -1.60
CA ASP A 39 -0.52 -12.60 -0.75
C ASP A 39 -0.34 -13.38 0.56
N ARG A 40 -0.62 -12.71 1.68
CA ARG A 40 -0.63 -13.29 3.05
C ARG A 40 -1.93 -12.99 3.79
N THR A 41 -2.97 -12.55 3.07
CA THR A 41 -4.23 -12.10 3.68
C THR A 41 -4.87 -13.17 4.54
N SER A 42 -4.87 -14.44 4.10
CA SER A 42 -5.48 -15.55 4.85
C SER A 42 -4.69 -15.99 6.09
N SER A 43 -3.39 -15.69 6.15
CA SER A 43 -2.52 -16.02 7.30
C SER A 43 -2.32 -14.85 8.26
N ALA A 44 -2.69 -13.63 7.85
CA ALA A 44 -2.66 -12.44 8.69
C ALA A 44 -3.73 -12.50 9.79
N THR A 45 -3.37 -12.08 11.02
CA THR A 45 -4.28 -12.12 12.17
C THR A 45 -5.46 -11.14 12.03
N ASN A 46 -5.23 -9.95 11.47
CA ASN A 46 -6.25 -8.91 11.29
C ASN A 46 -5.95 -8.07 10.04
N PRO A 47 -6.06 -8.65 8.82
CA PRO A 47 -5.73 -7.92 7.61
C PRO A 47 -6.65 -6.69 7.42
N PRO A 48 -6.10 -5.54 7.02
CA PRO A 48 -6.86 -4.31 6.81
C PRO A 48 -7.81 -4.45 5.63
N SER A 49 -8.86 -3.62 5.61
CA SER A 49 -9.65 -3.42 4.41
C SER A 49 -8.87 -2.61 3.37
N GLN A 50 -9.21 -2.77 2.09
CA GLN A 50 -8.68 -1.91 1.01
C GLN A 50 -8.89 -0.42 1.32
N SER A 51 -10.05 -0.05 1.88
CA SER A 51 -10.32 1.34 2.29
C SER A 51 -9.41 1.85 3.41
N GLN A 52 -8.93 0.97 4.30
CA GLN A 52 -7.93 1.33 5.29
C GLN A 52 -6.58 1.58 4.61
N CYS A 53 -6.22 0.78 3.61
CA CYS A 53 -5.02 0.99 2.80
C CYS A 53 -5.08 2.27 1.94
N GLU A 54 -6.23 2.58 1.34
CA GLU A 54 -6.44 3.86 0.64
C GLU A 54 -6.27 5.06 1.58
N ASN A 55 -6.71 4.94 2.83
CA ASN A 55 -6.47 5.98 3.84
C ASN A 55 -4.99 6.13 4.20
N THR A 56 -4.24 5.02 4.25
CA THR A 56 -2.78 5.05 4.42
C THR A 56 -2.12 5.81 3.27
N CYS A 57 -2.47 5.49 2.02
CA CYS A 57 -1.94 6.18 0.85
C CYS A 57 -2.18 7.68 0.89
N ARG A 58 -3.40 8.11 1.26
CA ARG A 58 -3.72 9.53 1.42
C ARG A 58 -2.86 10.21 2.49
N SER A 59 -2.62 9.53 3.61
CA SER A 59 -1.76 10.04 4.69
C SER A 59 -0.32 10.18 4.20
N THR A 60 0.24 9.13 3.58
CA THR A 60 1.61 9.11 3.06
C THR A 60 1.82 10.21 2.02
N LEU A 61 0.89 10.40 1.07
CA LEU A 61 0.99 11.47 0.06
C LEU A 61 0.86 12.89 0.64
N SER A 62 0.40 13.01 1.89
CA SER A 62 0.27 14.30 2.59
C SER A 62 1.48 14.61 3.47
N ASP A 63 2.35 13.62 3.73
CA ASP A 63 3.60 13.81 4.46
C ASP A 63 4.65 14.43 3.55
N ALA A 64 5.48 15.32 4.11
CA ALA A 64 6.52 16.01 3.36
C ALA A 64 7.86 15.29 3.48
N GLY A 65 8.54 15.14 2.33
CA GLY A 65 9.88 14.58 2.26
C GLY A 65 9.92 13.06 2.12
N ASP A 66 11.13 12.52 2.17
CA ASP A 66 11.39 11.10 2.02
C ASP A 66 11.45 10.39 3.36
N TRP A 67 11.13 9.10 3.32
CA TRP A 67 11.25 8.19 4.45
C TRP A 67 12.67 7.61 4.46
N ILE A 68 13.23 7.44 5.65
CA ILE A 68 14.53 6.81 5.83
C ILE A 68 14.28 5.44 6.46
N VAL A 69 14.78 4.39 5.82
CA VAL A 69 14.90 3.06 6.43
C VAL A 69 16.33 2.94 6.94
N ASP A 70 16.50 2.87 8.24
CA ASP A 70 17.83 2.83 8.87
C ASP A 70 18.05 1.54 9.66
N PHE A 71 18.91 0.68 9.12
CA PHE A 71 19.28 -0.57 9.76
C PHE A 71 20.58 -0.51 10.55
N THR A 72 21.23 0.66 10.62
CA THR A 72 22.48 0.88 11.35
C THR A 72 22.32 0.49 12.82
N GLY A 73 23.13 -0.46 13.29
CA GLY A 73 23.10 -0.94 14.67
C GLY A 73 21.85 -1.77 15.06
N GLN A 74 20.98 -2.10 14.11
CA GLN A 74 19.80 -2.92 14.35
C GLN A 74 20.10 -4.42 14.22
N PRO A 75 19.38 -5.30 14.95
CA PRO A 75 19.52 -6.74 14.80
C PRO A 75 19.06 -7.21 13.41
N ARG A 76 19.40 -8.45 13.05
CA ARG A 76 19.13 -9.00 11.71
C ARG A 76 17.64 -9.10 11.39
N ASP A 77 16.80 -9.37 12.38
CA ASP A 77 15.35 -9.53 12.30
C ASP A 77 14.58 -8.23 12.55
N TYR A 78 15.27 -7.09 12.61
CA TYR A 78 14.63 -5.80 12.77
C TYR A 78 13.71 -5.47 11.59
N ILE A 79 12.53 -4.96 11.93
CA ILE A 79 11.52 -4.47 10.98
C ILE A 79 11.25 -3.01 11.30
N ASP A 80 11.56 -2.13 10.35
CA ASP A 80 11.26 -0.72 10.45
C ASP A 80 9.77 -0.46 10.13
N LYS A 81 9.07 0.22 11.04
CA LYS A 81 7.62 0.45 10.93
C LYS A 81 7.35 1.87 10.47
N LEU A 82 7.49 2.07 9.16
CA LEU A 82 7.34 3.38 8.51
C LEU A 82 5.92 3.96 8.68
N SER A 83 4.87 3.17 8.42
CA SER A 83 3.49 3.58 8.65
C SER A 83 2.80 2.67 9.65
N GLN A 84 2.33 3.24 10.76
CA GLN A 84 1.63 2.52 11.85
C GLN A 84 0.11 2.74 11.81
N SER A 85 -0.42 3.12 10.65
CA SER A 85 -1.86 3.25 10.43
C SER A 85 -2.56 1.87 10.44
N LYS A 86 -3.88 1.84 10.19
CA LYS A 86 -4.64 0.58 10.18
C LYS A 86 -4.20 -0.39 9.10
N CYS A 87 -3.77 0.13 7.96
CA CYS A 87 -3.03 -0.63 6.96
C CYS A 87 -1.59 -0.17 7.04
N SER A 88 -0.83 -0.86 7.89
CA SER A 88 0.55 -0.57 8.21
C SER A 88 1.47 -0.92 7.05
N PHE A 89 2.56 -0.16 6.96
CA PHE A 89 3.65 -0.41 6.03
C PHE A 89 4.94 -0.55 6.81
N SER A 90 5.71 -1.60 6.53
CA SER A 90 6.95 -1.89 7.24
C SER A 90 7.98 -2.50 6.30
N VAL A 91 9.26 -2.33 6.64
CA VAL A 91 10.38 -2.73 5.81
C VAL A 91 11.38 -3.52 6.64
N GLY A 92 11.79 -4.67 6.12
CA GLY A 92 12.81 -5.52 6.70
C GLY A 92 14.03 -5.62 5.79
N ARG A 93 15.10 -6.20 6.34
CA ARG A 93 16.34 -6.41 5.62
C ARG A 93 16.18 -7.50 4.55
N GLY A 94 16.74 -7.27 3.36
CA GLY A 94 16.85 -8.29 2.33
C GLY A 94 17.80 -9.42 2.73
N GLU A 95 17.58 -10.61 2.17
CA GLU A 95 18.51 -11.72 2.35
C GLU A 95 19.88 -11.39 1.75
N GLY A 96 20.94 -11.62 2.52
CA GLY A 96 22.33 -11.40 2.09
C GLY A 96 22.84 -9.96 2.21
N GLU A 97 22.00 -9.00 2.60
CA GLU A 97 22.41 -7.61 2.81
C GLU A 97 23.32 -7.45 4.06
N PRO A 98 24.22 -6.44 4.07
CA PRO A 98 25.04 -6.13 5.24
C PRO A 98 24.15 -5.71 6.41
N LEU A 99 24.69 -5.76 7.63
CA LEU A 99 23.94 -5.34 8.84
C LEU A 99 23.84 -3.82 9.00
N ASP A 100 24.63 -3.06 8.25
CA ASP A 100 24.84 -1.64 8.48
C ASP A 100 24.65 -0.86 7.18
N TYR A 101 23.39 -0.54 6.87
CA TYR A 101 23.03 0.29 5.72
C TYR A 101 21.71 0.99 5.97
N LYS A 102 21.45 1.99 5.13
CA LYS A 102 20.20 2.75 5.09
C LYS A 102 19.91 3.14 3.66
N PHE A 103 18.66 3.41 3.37
CA PHE A 103 18.21 3.93 2.09
C PHE A 103 16.99 4.81 2.27
N HIS A 104 16.68 5.55 1.22
CA HIS A 104 15.52 6.43 1.16
C HIS A 104 14.35 5.76 0.45
N MET A 105 13.13 6.13 0.84
CA MET A 105 11.91 5.83 0.10
C MET A 105 11.14 7.12 -0.12
N HIS A 106 10.75 7.37 -1.36
CA HIS A 106 9.83 8.45 -1.69
C HIS A 106 8.41 8.02 -1.29
N ASN A 107 7.51 8.98 -1.04
CA ASN A 107 6.09 8.69 -0.80
C ASN A 107 5.47 7.79 -1.89
N GLN A 108 5.90 8.01 -3.14
CA GLN A 108 5.44 7.24 -4.29
C GLN A 108 5.82 5.75 -4.19
N ASP A 109 6.99 5.41 -3.65
CA ASP A 109 7.41 4.01 -3.47
C ASP A 109 6.45 3.24 -2.55
N ILE A 110 6.05 3.87 -1.44
CA ILE A 110 5.14 3.27 -0.45
C ILE A 110 3.74 3.10 -1.06
N VAL A 111 3.20 4.14 -1.70
CA VAL A 111 1.84 4.06 -2.26
C VAL A 111 1.77 3.13 -3.46
N ASP A 112 2.84 3.00 -4.26
CA ASP A 112 2.89 2.04 -5.36
C ASP A 112 2.84 0.60 -4.86
N ILE A 113 3.51 0.30 -3.74
CA ILE A 113 3.41 -1.03 -3.11
C ILE A 113 1.99 -1.28 -2.61
N ILE A 114 1.39 -0.32 -1.90
CA ILE A 114 0.02 -0.49 -1.39
C ILE A 114 -1.00 -0.58 -2.54
N ASP A 115 -0.81 0.18 -3.63
CA ASP A 115 -1.61 0.11 -4.85
C ASP A 115 -1.49 -1.26 -5.51
N ASP A 116 -0.27 -1.79 -5.69
CA ASP A 116 -0.02 -3.14 -6.22
C ASP A 116 -0.76 -4.22 -5.41
N VAL A 117 -0.69 -4.13 -4.08
CA VAL A 117 -1.37 -5.04 -3.15
C VAL A 117 -2.90 -4.94 -3.28
N ASN A 118 -3.44 -3.73 -3.31
CA ASN A 118 -4.88 -3.49 -3.47
C ASN A 118 -5.39 -4.03 -4.81
N GLN A 119 -4.66 -3.79 -5.90
CA GLN A 119 -5.03 -4.22 -7.25
C GLN A 119 -4.97 -5.75 -7.39
N LYS A 120 -3.92 -6.40 -6.86
CA LYS A 120 -3.75 -7.84 -6.98
C LYS A 120 -4.67 -8.64 -6.07
N TYR A 121 -4.86 -8.22 -4.82
CA TYR A 121 -5.45 -9.07 -3.79
C TYR A 121 -6.76 -8.56 -3.20
N GLY A 122 -7.12 -7.30 -3.43
CA GLY A 122 -8.30 -6.69 -2.82
C GLY A 122 -9.63 -7.35 -3.17
N GLY A 123 -9.72 -7.96 -4.35
CA GLY A 123 -10.91 -8.71 -4.79
C GLY A 123 -11.02 -10.13 -4.20
N LEU A 124 -10.01 -10.63 -3.49
CA LEU A 124 -9.91 -12.06 -3.15
C LEU A 124 -10.45 -12.42 -1.75
N HIS A 125 -10.32 -11.51 -0.76
CA HIS A 125 -10.56 -11.82 0.66
C HIS A 125 -11.65 -10.94 1.29
N GLY A 126 -12.74 -10.72 0.57
CA GLY A 126 -13.86 -9.90 1.05
C GLY A 126 -13.47 -8.44 1.27
N GLY A 127 -12.59 -7.91 0.42
CA GLY A 127 -12.09 -6.53 0.51
C GLY A 127 -11.00 -6.31 1.56
N LYS A 128 -10.45 -7.39 2.14
CA LYS A 128 -9.27 -7.33 3.01
C LYS A 128 -7.99 -7.64 2.23
N VAL A 129 -6.87 -7.10 2.69
CA VAL A 129 -5.56 -7.30 2.06
C VAL A 129 -4.46 -7.38 3.10
N ALA A 130 -3.51 -8.27 2.90
CA ALA A 130 -2.18 -8.22 3.48
C ALA A 130 -1.21 -8.90 2.51
N ALA A 131 -0.01 -8.35 2.38
CA ALA A 131 0.98 -8.84 1.41
C ALA A 131 2.38 -8.62 1.94
N GLU A 132 3.31 -9.42 1.43
CA GLU A 132 4.74 -9.21 1.63
C GLU A 132 5.49 -9.42 0.33
N GLY A 133 6.69 -8.88 0.24
CA GLY A 133 7.49 -9.04 -0.96
C GLY A 133 8.87 -8.45 -0.79
N THR A 134 9.52 -8.27 -1.94
CA THR A 134 10.85 -7.68 -2.01
C THR A 134 10.88 -6.49 -2.94
N MET A 135 11.81 -5.59 -2.67
CA MET A 135 12.11 -4.41 -3.48
C MET A 135 13.62 -4.17 -3.51
N ASN A 136 14.10 -3.52 -4.56
CA ASN A 136 15.45 -2.95 -4.59
C ASN A 136 15.34 -1.44 -4.40
N CYS A 137 15.94 -0.90 -3.34
CA CYS A 137 15.99 0.53 -3.07
C CYS A 137 17.44 0.98 -3.04
N GLU A 138 17.82 1.88 -3.96
CA GLU A 138 19.19 2.45 -4.03
C GLU A 138 20.31 1.39 -4.09
N GLY A 139 20.05 0.22 -4.66
CA GLY A 139 21.01 -0.88 -4.76
C GLY A 139 20.94 -1.90 -3.63
N HIS A 140 20.07 -1.70 -2.65
CA HIS A 140 19.85 -2.62 -1.54
C HIS A 140 18.56 -3.42 -1.69
N LEU A 141 18.65 -4.73 -1.49
CA LEU A 141 17.48 -5.59 -1.36
C LEU A 141 16.79 -5.33 0.00
N ALA A 142 15.48 -5.16 -0.03
CA ALA A 142 14.66 -5.04 1.17
C ALA A 142 13.44 -5.94 1.07
N THR A 143 12.95 -6.42 2.22
CA THR A 143 11.61 -6.99 2.32
C THR A 143 10.63 -5.90 2.71
N TRP A 144 9.40 -5.98 2.25
CA TRP A 144 8.33 -5.07 2.64
C TRP A 144 7.09 -5.85 3.06
N TYR A 145 6.27 -5.22 3.90
CA TYR A 145 5.06 -5.80 4.46
C TYR A 145 3.91 -4.77 4.47
N VAL A 146 2.75 -5.18 3.98
CA VAL A 146 1.47 -4.46 4.12
C VAL A 146 0.56 -5.29 5.02
N ASN A 147 0.13 -4.72 6.15
CA ASN A 147 -0.52 -5.46 7.24
C ASN A 147 -1.56 -4.70 8.04
#